data_AF-A0A7W7IT54-F1
#
_entry.id   AF-A0A7W7IT54-F1
#
_cell.length_a   1.000
_cell.length_b   1.000
_cell.length_c   1.000
_cell.angle_alpha   90.00
_cell.angle_beta   90.00
_cell.angle_gamma   90.00
#
_symmetry.space_group_name_H-M   'P 1'
#
loop_
_entity.id
_entity.type
_entity.pdbx_description
1 polymer ?
#
loop_
_entity_poly.entity_id
_entity_poly.type
_entity_poly.pdbx_seq_one_letter_code
_entity_poly.pdbx_strand_id
1 'polypeptide(L)'
;MKKILFFIVLSTLNSYSQDSNTFYTSFSSENPREHIIRFLNDSIAEFQNIPTHGSKIFSFKRKYFKENGILTIEIGNLTDVEQNNLKIYNLDYLENKRIYLAKNKKELVDKSNGTVYVDRKILNRNYIRRKSITIINSKKYIVDRGITNGYGLIEKLPKGNKNVAKFIMENAEDPKFKSEVIRGLKAYKKYGILGINGVCIITKTE
;
A
#
# COMPACT_ATOMS: atom_id res chain seq x y z
N MET A 1 13.02 -36.46 -29.98
CA MET A 1 13.50 -35.80 -28.74
C MET A 1 13.52 -34.26 -28.80
N LYS A 2 13.68 -33.59 -29.96
CA LYS A 2 13.66 -32.12 -30.05
C LYS A 2 12.34 -31.42 -29.62
N LYS A 3 11.19 -32.08 -29.81
CA LYS A 3 9.87 -31.52 -29.43
C LYS A 3 9.63 -31.46 -27.90
N ILE A 4 10.27 -32.35 -27.14
CA ILE A 4 10.15 -32.38 -25.67
C ILE A 4 10.95 -31.23 -25.03
N LEU A 5 12.12 -30.91 -25.60
CA LEU A 5 12.95 -29.78 -25.14
C LEU A 5 12.24 -28.43 -25.33
N PHE A 6 11.49 -28.26 -26.43
CA PHE A 6 10.72 -27.05 -26.72
C PHE A 6 9.60 -26.81 -25.68
N PHE A 7 8.91 -27.88 -25.25
CA PHE A 7 7.86 -27.79 -24.23
C PHE A 7 8.40 -27.45 -22.83
N ILE A 8 9.60 -27.93 -22.48
CA ILE A 8 10.26 -27.62 -21.21
C ILE A 8 10.67 -26.14 -21.16
N VAL A 9 11.21 -25.58 -22.25
CA VAL A 9 11.57 -24.14 -22.33
C VAL A 9 10.33 -23.24 -22.24
N LEU A 10 9.20 -23.64 -22.85
CA LEU A 10 7.93 -22.91 -22.72
C LEU A 10 7.33 -22.96 -21.31
N SER A 11 7.53 -24.05 -20.56
CA SER A 11 7.07 -24.14 -19.17
C SER A 11 7.84 -23.24 -18.19
N THR A 12 9.10 -22.90 -18.52
CA THR A 12 9.93 -21.93 -17.77
C THR A 12 9.66 -20.47 -18.12
N LEU A 13 8.89 -20.20 -19.18
CA LEU A 13 8.44 -18.85 -19.55
C LEU A 13 7.25 -18.37 -18.72
N ASN A 14 6.84 -19.12 -17.71
CA ASN A 14 5.77 -18.72 -16.81
C ASN A 14 6.18 -17.52 -15.95
N SER A 15 5.71 -16.37 -16.44
CA SER A 15 5.10 -15.30 -15.68
C SER A 15 6.05 -14.36 -14.95
N TYR A 16 6.28 -13.23 -15.62
CA TYR A 16 6.76 -11.99 -15.03
C TYR A 16 6.04 -11.69 -13.69
N SER A 17 6.81 -11.35 -12.67
CA SER A 17 6.31 -11.10 -11.32
C SER A 17 5.51 -9.79 -11.24
N GLN A 18 5.76 -8.88 -12.17
CA GLN A 18 5.29 -7.52 -12.23
C GLN A 18 4.73 -7.21 -13.61
N ASP A 19 3.65 -6.45 -13.67
CA ASP A 19 3.09 -5.97 -14.93
C ASP A 19 3.79 -4.66 -15.29
N SER A 20 4.41 -4.59 -16.46
CA SER A 20 5.07 -3.36 -16.94
C SER A 20 4.06 -2.20 -17.03
N ASN A 21 4.51 -0.99 -16.74
CA ASN A 21 3.70 0.22 -16.70
C ASN A 21 2.46 0.18 -15.77
N THR A 22 2.44 -0.74 -14.81
CA THR A 22 1.41 -0.75 -13.76
C THR A 22 1.87 0.09 -12.58
N PHE A 23 0.95 0.91 -12.06
CA PHE A 23 1.18 1.78 -10.92
C PHE A 23 0.75 1.08 -9.62
N TYR A 24 1.70 0.78 -8.75
CA TYR A 24 1.44 0.18 -7.46
C TYR A 24 1.56 1.22 -6.35
N THR A 25 0.52 1.39 -5.53
CA THR A 25 0.56 2.26 -4.35
C THR A 25 1.04 1.48 -3.13
N SER A 26 1.96 2.06 -2.37
CA SER A 26 2.52 1.47 -1.15
C SER A 26 1.64 1.71 0.07
N PHE A 27 1.61 0.72 0.96
CA PHE A 27 0.94 0.78 2.26
C PHE A 27 1.85 0.13 3.31
N SER A 28 2.44 0.95 4.18
CA SER A 28 3.40 0.49 5.18
C SER A 28 2.76 0.38 6.58
N SER A 29 3.30 -0.54 7.37
CA SER A 29 2.90 -0.70 8.78
C SER A 29 3.51 0.38 9.66
N GLU A 30 4.69 0.89 9.27
CA GLU A 30 5.49 1.85 10.04
C GLU A 30 5.34 3.28 9.51
N ASN A 31 5.15 3.43 8.19
CA ASN A 31 5.10 4.74 7.55
C ASN A 31 3.68 5.06 7.04
N PRO A 32 3.05 6.15 7.51
CA PRO A 32 1.71 6.53 7.05
C PRO A 32 1.73 7.14 5.64
N ARG A 33 2.89 7.57 5.15
CA ARG A 33 3.04 8.20 3.84
C ARG A 33 3.23 7.16 2.75
N GLU A 34 2.28 7.16 1.82
CA GLU A 34 2.29 6.30 0.65
C GLU A 34 3.17 6.90 -0.46
N HIS A 35 3.71 6.03 -1.30
CA HIS A 35 4.38 6.36 -2.56
C HIS A 35 3.90 5.40 -3.65
N ILE A 36 4.28 5.68 -4.89
CA ILE A 36 3.97 4.83 -6.04
C ILE A 36 5.26 4.20 -6.53
N ILE A 37 5.18 2.92 -6.91
CA ILE A 37 6.19 2.26 -7.73
C ILE A 37 5.58 1.91 -9.09
N ARG A 38 6.33 2.19 -10.16
CA ARG A 38 6.02 1.76 -11.53
C ARG A 38 7.22 1.06 -12.13
N PHE A 39 7.02 -0.13 -12.69
CA PHE A 39 8.08 -0.83 -13.43
C PHE A 39 8.08 -0.34 -14.88
N LEU A 40 9.12 0.39 -15.28
CA LEU A 40 9.23 0.96 -16.62
C LEU A 40 9.62 -0.11 -17.65
N ASN A 41 10.44 -1.05 -17.23
CA ASN A 41 10.90 -2.19 -18.00
C ASN A 41 11.40 -3.29 -17.04
N ASP A 42 12.11 -4.29 -17.56
CA ASP A 42 12.59 -5.46 -16.82
C ASP A 42 13.76 -5.19 -15.86
N SER A 43 14.28 -3.97 -15.80
CA SER A 43 15.41 -3.61 -14.93
C SER A 43 15.31 -2.26 -14.24
N ILE A 44 14.29 -1.44 -14.55
CA ILE A 44 14.12 -0.09 -13.98
C ILE A 44 12.74 0.05 -13.33
N ALA A 45 12.75 0.43 -12.06
CA ALA A 45 11.59 0.85 -11.30
C ALA A 45 11.64 2.36 -11.07
N GLU A 46 10.50 3.01 -11.21
CA GLU A 46 10.30 4.42 -10.93
C GLU A 46 9.50 4.57 -9.64
N PHE A 47 10.00 5.40 -8.74
CA PHE A 47 9.35 5.79 -7.49
C PHE A 47 8.77 7.19 -7.66
N GLN A 48 7.57 7.42 -7.14
CA GLN A 48 6.88 8.68 -7.28
C GLN A 48 6.13 9.04 -5.99
N ASN A 49 6.04 10.32 -5.66
CA ASN A 49 5.10 10.79 -4.65
C ASN A 49 3.64 10.55 -5.07
N ILE A 50 2.72 10.48 -4.10
CA ILE A 50 1.29 10.58 -4.39
C ILE A 50 0.99 12.04 -4.70
N PRO A 51 0.58 12.40 -5.94
CA PRO A 51 0.33 13.80 -6.29
C PRO A 51 -0.88 14.32 -5.51
N THR A 52 -0.68 15.43 -4.82
CA THR A 52 -1.75 16.27 -4.24
C THR A 52 -1.96 17.50 -5.12
N HIS A 53 -3.08 18.21 -4.94
CA HIS A 53 -3.37 19.40 -5.73
C HIS A 53 -2.28 20.45 -5.54
N GLY A 54 -1.75 20.97 -6.65
CA GLY A 54 -0.67 21.97 -6.65
C GLY A 54 0.73 21.41 -6.36
N SER A 55 0.86 20.15 -5.97
CA SER A 55 2.18 19.51 -5.82
C SER A 55 2.77 19.16 -7.18
N LYS A 56 4.09 19.34 -7.33
CA LYS A 56 4.80 18.80 -8.47
C LYS A 56 4.92 17.28 -8.33
N ILE A 57 4.93 16.59 -9.46
CA ILE A 57 5.27 15.19 -9.49
C ILE A 57 6.79 15.09 -9.32
N PHE A 58 7.22 14.53 -8.20
CA PHE A 58 8.60 14.12 -8.00
C PHE A 58 8.69 12.62 -8.30
N SER A 59 9.69 12.25 -9.09
CA SER A 59 10.00 10.85 -9.35
C SER A 59 11.49 10.64 -9.49
N PHE A 60 11.93 9.43 -9.15
CA PHE A 60 13.29 8.98 -9.37
C PHE A 60 13.30 7.51 -9.80
N LYS A 61 14.35 7.11 -10.50
CA LYS A 61 14.46 5.76 -11.07
C LYS A 61 15.56 4.98 -10.37
N ARG A 62 15.32 3.71 -10.12
CA ARG A 62 16.31 2.79 -9.56
C ARG A 62 16.32 1.50 -10.37
N LYS A 63 17.53 0.95 -10.52
CA LYS A 63 17.69 -0.37 -11.10
C LYS A 63 17.15 -1.41 -10.11
N TYR A 64 16.61 -2.48 -10.65
CA TYR A 64 16.24 -3.65 -9.89
C TYR A 64 16.73 -4.90 -10.58
N PHE A 65 16.89 -5.96 -9.80
CA PHE A 65 17.22 -7.27 -10.29
C PHE A 65 16.26 -8.30 -9.70
N LYS A 66 16.17 -9.46 -10.34
CA LYS A 66 15.29 -10.54 -9.92
C LYS A 66 16.12 -11.75 -9.54
N GLU A 67 15.88 -12.27 -8.35
CA GLU A 67 16.52 -13.48 -7.85
C GLU A 67 15.46 -14.34 -7.17
N ASN A 68 15.34 -15.62 -7.55
CA ASN A 68 14.39 -16.58 -6.95
C ASN A 68 12.94 -16.08 -6.89
N GLY A 69 12.50 -15.30 -7.89
CA GLY A 69 11.14 -14.76 -7.96
C GLY A 69 10.91 -13.50 -7.11
N ILE A 70 11.92 -13.00 -6.41
CA ILE A 70 11.90 -11.77 -5.62
C ILE A 70 12.55 -10.66 -6.44
N LEU A 71 11.91 -9.49 -6.52
CA LEU A 71 12.53 -8.30 -7.09
C LEU A 71 13.24 -7.53 -5.98
N THR A 72 14.51 -7.24 -6.18
CA THR A 72 15.33 -6.48 -5.23
C THR A 72 15.64 -5.11 -5.81
N ILE A 73 15.31 -4.08 -5.05
CA ILE A 73 15.57 -2.67 -5.40
C ILE A 73 16.41 -2.07 -4.28
N GLU A 74 17.52 -1.42 -4.63
CA GLU A 74 18.33 -0.68 -3.67
C GLU A 74 18.18 0.82 -3.93
N ILE A 75 17.70 1.54 -2.92
CA ILE A 75 17.57 3.00 -2.92
C ILE A 75 18.77 3.54 -2.16
N GLY A 76 19.91 3.62 -2.84
CA GLY A 76 21.11 4.30 -2.37
C GLY A 76 21.56 5.39 -3.33
N ASN A 77 22.63 6.09 -2.96
CA ASN A 77 23.33 7.07 -3.81
C ASN A 77 22.38 8.08 -4.46
N LEU A 78 21.44 8.61 -3.67
CA LEU A 78 20.53 9.65 -4.12
C LEU A 78 21.31 10.95 -4.33
N THR A 79 20.99 11.67 -5.39
CA THR A 79 21.49 13.04 -5.56
C THR A 79 20.92 13.97 -4.48
N ASP A 80 21.59 15.07 -4.18
CA ASP A 80 21.08 16.08 -3.23
C ASP A 80 19.66 16.54 -3.58
N VAL A 81 19.37 16.67 -4.88
CA VAL A 81 18.03 17.03 -5.39
C VAL A 81 17.00 15.94 -5.06
N GLU A 82 17.34 14.66 -5.25
CA GLU A 82 16.45 13.55 -4.90
C GLU A 82 16.23 13.47 -3.38
N GLN A 83 17.28 13.58 -2.57
CA GLN A 83 17.19 13.56 -1.11
C GLN A 83 16.33 14.72 -0.57
N ASN A 84 16.56 15.93 -1.07
CA ASN A 84 15.77 17.10 -0.68
C ASN A 84 14.30 16.93 -1.06
N ASN A 85 14.01 16.40 -2.24
CA ASN A 85 12.63 16.11 -2.64
C ASN A 85 11.99 15.03 -1.78
N LEU A 86 12.71 13.95 -1.43
CA LEU A 86 12.19 12.95 -0.51
C LEU A 86 11.75 13.57 0.81
N LYS A 87 12.56 14.47 1.39
CA LYS A 87 12.20 15.23 2.60
C LYS A 87 10.96 16.10 2.39
N ILE A 88 10.90 16.87 1.30
CA ILE A 88 9.74 17.74 0.98
C ILE A 88 8.43 16.93 0.93
N TYR A 89 8.48 15.71 0.38
CA TYR A 89 7.30 14.84 0.26
C TYR A 89 7.12 13.84 1.41
N ASN A 90 7.94 13.91 2.47
CA ASN A 90 7.94 12.97 3.62
C ASN A 90 8.11 11.51 3.20
N LEU A 91 9.03 11.28 2.27
CA LEU A 91 9.43 9.98 1.73
C LEU A 91 10.91 9.66 2.03
N ASP A 92 11.55 10.42 2.92
CA ASP A 92 12.91 10.23 3.39
C ASP A 92 13.13 8.84 4.04
N TYR A 93 12.07 8.19 4.53
CA TYR A 93 12.12 6.79 4.96
C TYR A 93 12.53 5.79 3.86
N LEU A 94 12.56 6.20 2.59
CA LEU A 94 13.06 5.41 1.46
C LEU A 94 14.57 5.51 1.28
N GLU A 95 15.22 6.49 1.89
CA GLU A 95 16.66 6.68 1.79
C GLU A 95 17.40 5.49 2.40
N ASN A 96 18.41 4.99 1.67
CA ASN A 96 19.21 3.82 2.04
C ASN A 96 18.39 2.54 2.28
N LYS A 97 17.16 2.45 1.75
CA LYS A 97 16.36 1.23 1.84
C LYS A 97 16.70 0.24 0.75
N ARG A 98 16.70 -1.04 1.16
CA ARG A 98 16.56 -2.16 0.25
C ARG A 98 15.14 -2.70 0.33
N ILE A 99 14.50 -2.84 -0.83
CA ILE A 99 13.11 -3.29 -0.99
C ILE A 99 13.11 -4.64 -1.67
N TYR A 100 12.42 -5.61 -1.07
CA TYR A 100 12.31 -6.98 -1.56
C TYR A 100 10.86 -7.31 -1.88
N LEU A 101 10.51 -7.38 -3.15
CA LEU A 101 9.14 -7.53 -3.61
C LEU A 101 8.87 -8.96 -4.05
N ALA A 102 8.09 -9.68 -3.25
CA ALA A 102 7.53 -10.97 -3.63
C ALA A 102 6.09 -10.78 -4.14
N LYS A 103 5.75 -11.40 -5.28
CA LYS A 103 4.37 -11.39 -5.78
C LYS A 103 3.46 -12.19 -4.86
N ASN A 104 2.31 -11.62 -4.51
CA ASN A 104 1.21 -12.33 -3.90
C ASN A 104 -0.06 -11.98 -4.67
N LYS A 105 -0.54 -12.91 -5.51
CA LYS A 105 -1.65 -12.68 -6.44
C LYS A 105 -1.37 -11.47 -7.35
N LYS A 106 -2.05 -10.34 -7.12
CA LYS A 106 -1.90 -9.08 -7.88
C LYS A 106 -1.18 -7.98 -7.09
N GLU A 107 -0.76 -8.28 -5.86
CA GLU A 107 -0.02 -7.37 -5.00
C GLU A 107 1.46 -7.75 -4.96
N LEU A 108 2.31 -6.80 -4.60
CA LEU A 108 3.71 -7.05 -4.29
C LEU A 108 3.93 -6.81 -2.80
N VAL A 109 4.63 -7.72 -2.13
CA VAL A 109 4.79 -7.71 -0.68
C VAL A 109 6.26 -7.57 -0.34
N ASP A 110 6.57 -6.55 0.45
CA ASP A 110 7.84 -6.36 1.12
C ASP A 110 7.69 -6.71 2.60
N LYS A 111 8.14 -7.92 2.95
CA LYS A 111 8.06 -8.41 4.33
C LYS A 111 9.02 -7.68 5.26
N SER A 112 10.22 -7.34 4.78
CA SER A 112 11.25 -6.70 5.59
C SER A 112 10.86 -5.28 6.00
N ASN A 113 10.20 -4.55 5.12
CA ASN A 113 9.78 -3.17 5.36
C ASN A 113 8.30 -3.08 5.76
N GLY A 114 7.64 -4.20 6.06
CA GLY A 114 6.25 -4.24 6.49
C GLY A 114 5.27 -3.56 5.52
N THR A 115 5.57 -3.60 4.21
CA THR A 115 4.91 -2.80 3.19
C THR A 115 4.26 -3.67 2.11
N VAL A 116 3.06 -3.28 1.67
CA VAL A 116 2.35 -3.93 0.57
C VAL A 116 2.11 -2.92 -0.54
N TYR A 117 2.32 -3.34 -1.76
CA TYR A 117 2.17 -2.56 -2.98
C TYR A 117 0.98 -3.12 -3.76
N VAL A 118 -0.03 -2.28 -3.96
CA VAL A 118 -1.30 -2.71 -4.56
C VAL A 118 -1.52 -1.95 -5.87
N ASP A 119 -1.89 -2.66 -6.93
CA ASP A 119 -2.27 -2.05 -8.20
C ASP A 119 -3.39 -1.03 -8.00
N ARG A 120 -3.14 0.21 -8.42
CA ARG A 120 -4.06 1.34 -8.30
C ARG A 120 -5.40 1.07 -9.02
N LYS A 121 -5.41 0.25 -10.08
CA LYS A 121 -6.66 -0.16 -10.75
C LYS A 121 -7.55 -0.97 -9.82
N ILE A 122 -6.99 -1.88 -9.02
CA ILE A 122 -7.73 -2.69 -8.04
C ILE A 122 -8.29 -1.80 -6.93
N LEU A 123 -7.46 -0.88 -6.44
CA LEU A 123 -7.85 0.08 -5.41
C LEU A 123 -9.06 0.94 -5.83
N ASN A 124 -9.12 1.31 -7.12
CA ASN A 124 -10.18 2.15 -7.68
C ASN A 124 -11.43 1.36 -8.08
N ARG A 125 -11.29 0.23 -8.79
CA ARG A 125 -12.42 -0.51 -9.38
C ARG A 125 -13.43 -1.01 -8.35
N ASN A 126 -12.96 -1.44 -7.18
CA ASN A 126 -13.81 -1.96 -6.11
C ASN A 126 -14.08 -0.95 -5.00
N TYR A 127 -13.74 0.33 -5.24
CA TYR A 127 -13.81 1.40 -4.25
C TYR A 127 -13.11 1.06 -2.93
N ILE A 128 -12.02 0.29 -2.99
CA ILE A 128 -11.30 -0.18 -1.79
C ILE A 128 -10.79 1.01 -0.99
N ARG A 129 -10.23 2.04 -1.66
CA ARG A 129 -9.76 3.27 -0.99
C ARG A 129 -10.86 4.00 -0.20
N ARG A 130 -12.12 3.78 -0.57
CA ARG A 130 -13.30 4.38 0.08
C ARG A 130 -13.83 3.53 1.22
N LYS A 131 -13.17 2.43 1.58
CA LYS A 131 -13.60 1.53 2.66
C LYS A 131 -12.51 1.45 3.72
N SER A 132 -12.93 1.33 4.97
CA SER A 132 -12.10 0.92 6.09
C SER A 132 -12.84 -0.11 6.93
N ILE A 133 -12.09 -0.80 7.78
CA ILE A 133 -12.66 -1.76 8.72
C ILE A 133 -12.58 -1.16 10.12
N THR A 134 -13.69 -1.23 10.84
CA THR A 134 -13.75 -0.93 12.28
C THR A 134 -14.18 -2.19 13.00
N ILE A 135 -13.47 -2.58 14.05
CA ILE A 135 -13.80 -3.73 14.88
C ILE A 135 -14.16 -3.19 16.26
N ILE A 136 -15.32 -3.57 16.79
CA ILE A 136 -15.78 -3.15 18.12
C ILE A 136 -16.17 -4.43 18.87
N ASN A 137 -15.49 -4.73 19.98
CA ASN A 137 -15.71 -5.94 20.77
C ASN A 137 -15.80 -7.20 19.87
N SER A 138 -14.80 -7.36 19.00
CA SER A 138 -14.68 -8.45 18.00
C SER A 138 -15.71 -8.45 16.86
N LYS A 139 -16.70 -7.55 16.86
CA LYS A 139 -17.62 -7.41 15.72
C LYS A 139 -17.01 -6.52 14.64
N LYS A 140 -16.96 -7.03 13.41
CA LYS A 140 -16.41 -6.35 12.24
C LYS A 140 -17.47 -5.50 11.53
N TYR A 141 -17.15 -4.23 11.30
CA TYR A 141 -17.94 -3.29 10.51
C TYR A 141 -17.09 -2.78 9.34
N ILE A 142 -17.67 -2.80 8.14
CA ILE A 142 -17.10 -2.10 6.99
C ILE A 142 -17.73 -0.71 6.97
N VAL A 143 -16.90 0.32 7.00
CA VAL A 143 -17.33 1.72 7.01
C VAL A 143 -16.83 2.40 5.75
N ASP A 144 -17.66 3.28 5.20
CA ASP A 144 -17.25 4.14 4.09
C ASP A 144 -16.33 5.24 4.63
N ARG A 145 -15.30 5.58 3.86
CA ARG A 145 -14.43 6.73 4.08
C ARG A 145 -14.93 7.91 3.25
N GLY A 146 -14.78 9.11 3.79
CA GLY A 146 -15.00 10.33 3.03
C GLY A 146 -14.06 10.38 1.82
N ILE A 147 -14.54 10.93 0.72
CA ILE A 147 -13.71 11.23 -0.44
C ILE A 147 -13.27 12.68 -0.28
N THR A 148 -11.97 12.91 -0.37
CA THR A 148 -11.41 14.27 -0.43
C THR A 148 -10.92 14.58 -1.84
N ASN A 149 -11.05 15.82 -2.27
CA ASN A 149 -10.40 16.31 -3.49
C ASN A 149 -8.88 16.41 -3.28
N GLY A 150 -8.15 16.82 -4.32
CA GLY A 150 -6.71 17.00 -4.23
C GLY A 150 -6.25 18.07 -3.23
N TYR A 151 -7.15 18.97 -2.80
CA TYR A 151 -6.90 19.96 -1.73
C TYR A 151 -7.14 19.39 -0.33
N GLY A 152 -7.59 18.14 -0.20
CA GLY A 152 -7.97 17.54 1.07
C GLY A 152 -9.38 17.94 1.56
N LEU A 153 -10.15 18.69 0.77
CA LEU A 153 -11.53 19.04 1.10
C LEU A 153 -12.46 17.86 0.83
N ILE A 154 -13.40 17.60 1.73
CA ILE A 154 -14.35 16.49 1.59
C ILE A 154 -15.32 16.78 0.43
N GLU A 155 -15.22 16.02 -0.66
CA GLU A 155 -16.17 16.02 -1.78
C GLU A 155 -17.39 15.14 -1.48
N LYS A 156 -17.19 14.07 -0.71
CA LYS A 156 -18.25 13.14 -0.35
C LYS A 156 -18.11 12.71 1.09
N LEU A 157 -19.14 12.97 1.87
CA LEU A 157 -19.22 12.48 3.24
C LEU A 157 -19.28 10.95 3.26
N PRO A 158 -18.61 10.30 4.23
CA PRO A 158 -18.76 8.87 4.43
C PRO A 158 -20.22 8.53 4.74
N LYS A 159 -20.74 7.44 4.18
CA LYS A 159 -22.02 6.89 4.64
C LYS A 159 -21.82 6.38 6.06
N GLY A 160 -22.45 7.04 7.03
CA GLY A 160 -22.36 6.67 8.43
C GLY A 160 -22.87 5.24 8.68
N ASN A 161 -22.11 4.45 9.43
CA ASN A 161 -22.59 3.18 9.95
C ASN A 161 -23.25 3.43 11.30
N LYS A 162 -24.59 3.29 11.38
CA LYS A 162 -25.37 3.62 12.59
C LYS A 162 -24.88 2.91 13.84
N ASN A 163 -24.46 1.65 13.72
CA ASN A 163 -23.98 0.87 14.86
C ASN A 163 -22.63 1.39 15.38
N VAL A 164 -21.72 1.72 14.47
CA VAL A 164 -20.43 2.32 14.83
C VAL A 164 -20.62 3.72 15.40
N ALA A 165 -21.47 4.55 14.77
CA ALA A 165 -21.75 5.90 15.23
C ALA A 165 -22.39 5.90 16.63
N LYS A 166 -23.41 5.06 16.86
CA LYS A 166 -24.05 4.90 18.16
C LYS A 166 -23.04 4.48 19.23
N PHE A 167 -22.22 3.48 18.93
CA PHE A 167 -21.18 3.03 19.86
C PHE A 167 -20.19 4.16 20.20
N ILE A 168 -19.70 4.89 19.21
CA ILE A 168 -18.76 6.01 19.43
C ILE A 168 -19.45 7.11 20.26
N MET A 169 -20.68 7.49 19.95
CA MET A 169 -21.41 8.51 20.72
C MET A 169 -21.59 8.12 22.19
N GLU A 170 -21.83 6.84 22.47
CA GLU A 170 -22.07 6.34 23.82
C GLU A 170 -20.78 6.08 24.61
N ASN A 171 -19.64 5.84 23.94
CA ASN A 171 -18.43 5.29 24.58
C ASN A 171 -17.12 5.99 24.19
N ALA A 172 -17.13 7.09 23.42
CA ALA A 172 -15.91 7.74 22.94
C ALA A 172 -14.96 8.19 24.07
N GLU A 173 -15.53 8.60 25.20
CA GLU A 173 -14.79 9.09 26.37
C GLU A 173 -14.74 8.06 27.50
N ASP A 174 -15.30 6.86 27.31
CA ASP A 174 -15.28 5.83 28.35
C ASP A 174 -13.86 5.24 28.45
N PRO A 175 -13.14 5.42 29.58
CA PRO A 175 -11.78 4.91 29.76
C PRO A 175 -11.71 3.37 29.74
N LYS A 176 -12.87 2.69 29.82
CA LYS A 176 -12.98 1.24 29.65
C LYS A 176 -12.79 0.79 28.21
N PHE A 177 -12.61 1.69 27.25
CA PHE A 177 -12.34 1.32 25.86
C PHE A 177 -11.01 1.90 25.38
N LYS A 178 -10.23 1.04 24.71
CA LYS A 178 -9.00 1.44 24.00
C LYS A 178 -9.19 1.28 22.51
N SER A 179 -8.54 2.16 21.73
CA SER A 179 -8.47 2.05 20.27
C SER A 179 -7.04 1.78 19.79
N GLU A 180 -6.90 0.87 18.83
CA GLU A 180 -5.66 0.59 18.10
C GLU A 180 -5.94 0.71 16.60
N VAL A 181 -5.00 1.28 15.84
CA VAL A 181 -5.06 1.26 14.38
C VAL A 181 -3.95 0.37 13.85
N ILE A 182 -4.32 -0.71 13.15
CA ILE A 182 -3.34 -1.53 12.41
C ILE A 182 -3.33 -1.13 10.94
N ARG A 183 -2.14 -1.10 10.31
CA ARG A 183 -1.94 -0.63 8.93
C ARG A 183 -1.01 -1.54 8.13
N GLY A 184 -0.86 -1.22 6.84
CA GLY A 184 0.12 -1.83 5.93
C GLY A 184 0.04 -3.35 5.87
N LEU A 185 1.21 -4.00 5.87
CA LEU A 185 1.31 -5.46 5.82
C LEU A 185 0.61 -6.15 7.00
N LYS A 186 0.66 -5.60 8.21
CA LYS A 186 -0.04 -6.16 9.40
C LYS A 186 -1.54 -6.27 9.14
N ALA A 187 -2.15 -5.19 8.63
CA ALA A 187 -3.57 -5.16 8.30
C ALA A 187 -3.92 -6.05 7.09
N TYR A 188 -3.09 -6.02 6.04
CA TYR A 188 -3.28 -6.84 4.85
C TYR A 188 -3.25 -8.34 5.15
N LYS A 189 -2.31 -8.82 5.97
CA LYS A 189 -2.23 -10.24 6.34
C LYS A 189 -3.50 -10.74 7.03
N LYS A 190 -4.12 -9.90 7.87
CA LYS A 190 -5.28 -10.30 8.68
C LYS A 190 -6.62 -10.09 7.97
N TYR A 191 -6.73 -9.03 7.16
CA TYR A 191 -8.02 -8.59 6.59
C TYR A 191 -8.01 -8.44 5.07
N GLY A 192 -6.92 -8.83 4.40
CA GLY A 192 -6.73 -8.71 2.98
C GLY A 192 -6.73 -7.26 2.50
N ILE A 193 -7.01 -7.09 1.21
CA ILE A 193 -6.99 -5.78 0.54
C ILE A 193 -7.98 -4.77 1.13
N LEU A 194 -9.07 -5.23 1.75
CA LEU A 194 -10.03 -4.33 2.42
C LEU A 194 -9.45 -3.67 3.67
N GLY A 195 -8.47 -4.29 4.32
CA GLY A 195 -7.76 -3.73 5.48
C GLY A 195 -6.61 -2.81 5.13
N ILE A 196 -6.26 -2.65 3.84
CA ILE A 196 -5.02 -1.98 3.41
C ILE A 196 -4.96 -0.51 3.83
N ASN A 197 -6.12 0.16 3.91
CA ASN A 197 -6.24 1.56 4.34
C ASN A 197 -6.12 1.75 5.87
N GLY A 198 -5.94 0.66 6.61
CA GLY A 198 -5.96 0.61 8.05
C GLY A 198 -7.26 0.03 8.61
N VAL A 199 -7.14 -0.62 9.76
CA VAL A 199 -8.25 -1.18 10.53
C VAL A 199 -8.21 -0.60 11.93
N CYS A 200 -9.29 0.05 12.32
CA CYS A 200 -9.49 0.53 13.68
C CYS A 200 -10.07 -0.61 14.52
N ILE A 201 -9.47 -0.87 15.68
CA ILE A 201 -9.88 -1.91 16.62
C ILE A 201 -10.19 -1.21 17.94
N ILE A 202 -11.42 -1.32 18.40
CA ILE A 202 -11.89 -0.81 19.68
C ILE A 202 -12.24 -2.00 20.56
N THR A 203 -11.58 -2.09 21.70
CA THR A 203 -11.72 -3.19 22.66
C THR A 203 -11.93 -2.64 24.05
N LYS A 204 -12.78 -3.31 24.82
CA LYS A 204 -12.90 -3.05 26.25
C LYS A 204 -11.58 -3.39 26.95
N THR A 205 -11.11 -2.51 27.84
CA THR A 205 -10.04 -2.81 28.78
C THR A 205 -10.61 -3.65 29.92
N GLU A 206 -9.87 -4.66 30.33
CA GLU A 206 -10.18 -5.46 31.52
C GLU A 206 -10.02 -4.62 32.79
#